data_AF-A0AAI8TZE6-F1
#
_entry.id   AF-A0AAI8TZE6-F1
#
_cell.length_a   1.000
_cell.length_b   1.000
_cell.length_c   1.000
_cell.angle_alpha   90.00
_cell.angle_beta   90.00
_cell.angle_gamma   90.00
#
_symmetry.space_group_name_H-M   'P 1'
#
loop_
_entity.id
_entity.type
_entity.pdbx_description
1 polymer ?
#
loop_
_entity_poly.entity_id
_entity_poly.type
_entity_poly.pdbx_seq_one_letter_code
_entity_poly.pdbx_strand_id
1 'polypeptide(L)'
;MAHDFIGAGWNFPLQVDPTNAIGLATQVRDIEQAIEIIIRTAPGERPMRPEFGCRIQDHLFSPMNDATLAAIANDVRRALERWEPRIDVEDVKVVFDRGDLGTAHIDVGYRVRGYNDERNLVFPFYVIPEEADAPPSAELPPMYLTNGA
;
A
#
# COMPACT_ATOMS: atom_id res chain seq x y z
N MET A 1 4.13 18.01 -26.75
CA MET A 1 4.07 16.62 -27.21
C MET A 1 5.32 15.88 -26.75
N ALA A 2 5.41 15.50 -25.47
CA ALA A 2 6.59 14.86 -24.87
C ALA A 2 6.22 13.70 -23.91
N HIS A 3 5.02 13.14 -24.09
CA HIS A 3 4.31 12.39 -23.05
C HIS A 3 4.45 10.86 -23.14
N ASP A 4 5.36 10.35 -23.98
CA ASP A 4 5.35 8.96 -24.42
C ASP A 4 6.55 8.13 -23.93
N PHE A 5 7.22 8.56 -22.86
CA PHE A 5 8.42 7.89 -22.35
C PHE A 5 8.14 6.79 -21.32
N ILE A 6 6.91 6.73 -20.79
CA ILE A 6 6.48 5.73 -19.83
C ILE A 6 5.37 4.96 -20.53
N GLY A 7 5.64 3.72 -20.92
CA GLY A 7 4.74 2.87 -21.69
C GLY A 7 3.35 2.69 -21.03
N ALA A 8 2.43 2.06 -21.75
CA ALA A 8 1.09 1.76 -21.25
C ALA A 8 1.05 0.34 -20.65
N GLY A 9 0.59 0.26 -19.41
CA GLY A 9 0.35 -0.99 -18.68
C GLY A 9 -1.14 -1.31 -18.59
N TRP A 10 -1.47 -2.53 -18.17
CA TRP A 10 -2.85 -2.87 -17.78
C TRP A 10 -3.19 -2.12 -16.50
N ASN A 11 -4.40 -1.55 -16.45
CA ASN A 11 -4.86 -0.85 -15.25
C ASN A 11 -5.01 -1.83 -14.08
N PHE A 12 -4.54 -1.41 -12.90
CA PHE A 12 -4.75 -2.12 -11.65
C PHE A 12 -5.56 -1.26 -10.65
N PRO A 13 -6.66 -1.79 -10.08
CA PRO A 13 -7.29 -3.07 -10.40
C PRO A 13 -7.80 -3.12 -11.85
N LEU A 14 -7.94 -4.34 -12.39
CA LEU A 14 -8.42 -4.54 -13.76
C LEU A 14 -9.81 -3.96 -13.93
N GLN A 15 -9.91 -3.01 -14.85
CA GLN A 15 -11.14 -2.31 -15.17
C GLN A 15 -11.31 -2.25 -16.68
N VAL A 16 -12.56 -2.19 -17.13
CA VAL A 16 -12.90 -1.87 -18.51
C VAL A 16 -13.02 -0.35 -18.65
N ASP A 17 -12.56 0.16 -19.79
CA ASP A 17 -12.71 1.57 -20.13
C ASP A 17 -14.13 1.87 -20.64
N PRO A 18 -14.49 3.15 -20.84
CA PRO A 18 -15.81 3.52 -21.36
C PRO A 18 -16.11 3.01 -22.78
N THR A 19 -15.12 2.50 -23.50
CA THR A 19 -15.26 1.88 -24.83
C THR A 19 -15.39 0.36 -24.78
N ASN A 20 -15.51 -0.22 -23.58
CA ASN A 20 -15.50 -1.66 -23.30
C ASN A 20 -14.18 -2.37 -23.66
N ALA A 21 -13.08 -1.62 -23.80
CA ALA A 21 -11.74 -2.18 -23.92
C ALA A 21 -11.11 -2.35 -22.53
N ILE A 22 -9.97 -3.04 -22.47
CA ILE A 22 -9.19 -3.15 -21.22
C ILE A 22 -8.64 -1.75 -20.89
N GLY A 23 -8.91 -1.27 -19.68
CA GLY A 23 -8.35 -0.02 -19.18
C GLY A 23 -6.83 -0.09 -19.13
N LEU A 24 -6.18 0.94 -19.66
CA LEU A 24 -4.73 1.07 -19.61
C LEU A 24 -4.34 2.18 -18.63
N ALA A 25 -3.34 1.88 -17.81
CA ALA A 25 -2.65 2.88 -17.01
C ALA A 25 -1.48 3.43 -17.81
N THR A 26 -1.34 4.75 -17.80
CA THR A 26 -0.27 5.45 -18.50
C THR A 26 0.47 6.36 -17.54
N GLN A 27 1.77 6.56 -17.81
CA GLN A 27 2.61 7.53 -17.10
C GLN A 27 2.61 7.34 -15.58
N VAL A 28 2.19 8.38 -14.84
CA VAL A 28 2.23 8.44 -13.38
C VAL A 28 1.30 7.40 -12.76
N ARG A 29 0.14 7.15 -13.36
CA ARG A 29 -0.81 6.15 -12.84
C ARG A 29 -0.24 4.74 -12.87
N ASP A 30 0.53 4.41 -13.91
CA ASP A 30 1.20 3.11 -14.01
C ASP A 30 2.28 2.95 -12.93
N ILE A 31 2.97 4.04 -12.57
CA ILE A 31 3.94 4.07 -11.45
C ILE A 31 3.21 3.90 -10.11
N GLU A 32 2.14 4.66 -9.86
CA GLU A 32 1.37 4.57 -8.61
C GLU A 32 0.81 3.15 -8.41
N GLN A 33 0.29 2.53 -9.48
CA GLN A 33 -0.18 1.15 -9.46
C GLN A 33 0.95 0.15 -9.25
N ALA A 34 2.11 0.36 -9.87
CA ALA A 34 3.28 -0.50 -9.65
C ALA A 34 3.76 -0.43 -8.20
N ILE A 35 3.82 0.76 -7.61
CA ILE A 35 4.15 0.98 -6.18
C ILE A 35 3.15 0.22 -5.30
N GLU A 36 1.86 0.37 -5.56
CA GLU A 36 0.81 -0.31 -4.80
C GLU A 36 0.94 -1.84 -4.89
N ILE A 37 1.20 -2.38 -6.08
CA ILE A 37 1.44 -3.81 -6.29
C ILE A 37 2.67 -4.28 -5.50
N ILE A 38 3.78 -3.53 -5.54
CA ILE A 38 5.02 -3.89 -4.83
C ILE A 38 4.78 -3.95 -3.31
N ILE A 39 4.10 -2.94 -2.74
CA ILE A 39 3.85 -2.85 -1.30
C ILE A 39 2.86 -3.93 -0.85
N ARG A 40 1.79 -4.18 -1.63
CA ARG A 40 0.77 -5.18 -1.28
C ARG A 40 1.24 -6.63 -1.40
N THR A 41 2.26 -6.91 -2.22
CA THR A 41 2.74 -8.28 -2.45
C THR A 41 3.78 -8.66 -1.41
N ALA A 42 3.61 -9.80 -0.74
CA ALA A 42 4.61 -10.36 0.16
C ALA A 42 5.64 -11.23 -0.60
N PRO A 43 6.93 -11.22 -0.21
CA PRO A 43 7.92 -12.13 -0.78
C PRO A 43 7.49 -13.60 -0.65
N GLY A 44 7.57 -14.34 -1.74
CA GLY A 44 7.12 -15.72 -1.86
C GLY A 44 5.75 -15.89 -2.52
N GLU A 45 4.93 -14.83 -2.61
CA GLU A 45 3.60 -14.92 -3.25
C GLU A 45 3.67 -15.16 -4.77
N ARG A 46 4.77 -14.74 -5.41
CA ARG A 46 5.00 -14.94 -6.84
C ARG A 46 5.89 -16.16 -7.09
N PRO A 47 5.36 -17.29 -7.63
CA PRO A 47 6.10 -18.55 -7.72
C PRO A 47 7.44 -18.46 -8.47
N MET A 48 7.49 -17.68 -9.56
CA MET A 48 8.69 -17.51 -10.38
C MET A 48 9.51 -16.28 -9.98
N ARG A 49 9.10 -15.54 -8.94
CA ARG A 49 9.77 -14.34 -8.43
C ARG A 49 9.62 -14.27 -6.90
N PRO A 50 10.21 -15.21 -6.15
CA PRO A 50 10.01 -15.29 -4.69
C PRO A 50 10.53 -14.06 -3.94
N GLU A 51 11.48 -13.33 -4.50
CA GLU A 51 12.03 -12.13 -3.84
C GLU A 51 11.20 -10.86 -4.10
N PHE A 52 10.22 -10.91 -5.01
CA PHE A 52 9.39 -9.77 -5.36
C PHE A 52 8.40 -9.43 -4.25
N GLY A 53 8.29 -8.14 -3.94
CA GLY A 53 7.35 -7.61 -2.95
C GLY A 53 8.04 -6.75 -1.90
N CYS A 54 7.27 -6.38 -0.88
CA CYS A 54 7.71 -5.69 0.32
C CYS A 54 7.47 -6.59 1.53
N ARG A 55 8.32 -6.52 2.55
CA ARG A 55 8.18 -7.33 3.78
C ARG A 55 7.29 -6.66 4.84
N ILE A 56 6.42 -5.76 4.41
CA ILE A 56 5.59 -5.00 5.34
C ILE A 56 4.62 -5.88 6.15
N GLN A 57 4.19 -7.00 5.57
CA GLN A 57 3.28 -7.97 6.17
C GLN A 57 3.91 -8.67 7.38
N ASP A 58 5.24 -8.76 7.46
CA ASP A 58 5.94 -9.30 8.62
C ASP A 58 5.69 -8.44 9.89
N HIS A 59 5.32 -7.17 9.69
CA HIS A 59 5.08 -6.19 10.77
C HIS A 59 3.62 -6.08 11.20
N LEU A 60 2.67 -6.81 10.58
CA LEU A 60 1.23 -6.72 10.87
C LEU A 60 0.88 -6.94 12.35
N PHE A 61 1.63 -7.84 13.00
CA PHE A 61 1.46 -8.22 14.41
C PHE A 61 2.53 -7.60 15.33
N SER A 62 3.32 -6.66 14.83
CA SER A 62 4.36 -6.00 15.61
C SER A 62 3.77 -4.92 16.52
N PRO A 63 4.40 -4.65 17.68
CA PRO A 63 3.95 -3.59 18.58
C PRO A 63 4.04 -2.21 17.90
N MET A 64 3.10 -1.34 18.26
CA MET A 64 3.02 0.03 17.76
C MET A 64 4.08 0.93 18.41
N ASN A 65 5.32 0.83 17.96
CA ASN A 65 6.41 1.66 18.45
C ASN A 65 7.23 2.26 17.29
N ASP A 66 8.06 3.24 17.63
CA ASP A 66 8.91 3.94 16.66
C ASP A 66 9.89 2.99 15.95
N ALA A 67 10.31 1.91 16.61
CA ALA A 67 11.20 0.92 16.00
C ALA A 67 10.50 0.14 14.87
N THR A 68 9.24 -0.27 15.07
CA THR A 68 8.39 -0.88 14.04
C THR A 68 8.14 0.08 12.89
N LEU A 69 7.82 1.35 13.17
CA LEU A 69 7.64 2.37 12.13
C LEU A 69 8.90 2.55 11.27
N ALA A 70 10.07 2.64 11.90
CA ALA A 70 11.34 2.76 11.20
C ALA A 70 11.68 1.51 10.38
N ALA A 71 11.36 0.31 10.88
CA ALA A 71 11.54 -0.94 10.17
C ALA A 71 10.65 -1.00 8.91
N ILE A 72 9.37 -0.66 9.03
CA ILE A 72 8.42 -0.59 7.91
C ILE A 72 8.93 0.41 6.86
N ALA A 73 9.32 1.62 7.28
CA ALA A 73 9.81 2.65 6.36
C ALA A 73 11.04 2.16 5.56
N ASN A 74 11.96 1.46 6.23
CA ASN A 74 13.14 0.89 5.59
C ASN A 74 12.80 -0.23 4.61
N ASP A 75 11.90 -1.14 4.98
CA ASP A 75 11.48 -2.23 4.11
C ASP A 75 10.72 -1.74 2.87
N VAL A 76 9.88 -0.71 3.02
CA VAL A 76 9.21 -0.04 1.89
C VAL A 76 10.23 0.63 0.99
N ARG A 77 11.14 1.45 1.54
CA ARG A 77 12.20 2.11 0.75
C ARG A 77 13.01 1.10 -0.07
N ARG A 78 13.49 0.04 0.58
CA ARG A 78 14.29 -1.01 -0.08
C ARG A 78 13.50 -1.74 -1.17
N ALA A 79 12.21 -2.00 -0.95
CA ALA A 79 11.37 -2.66 -1.95
C ALA A 79 11.18 -1.76 -3.19
N LEU A 80 10.92 -0.47 -2.99
CA LEU A 80 10.73 0.48 -4.08
C LEU A 80 12.02 0.72 -4.88
N GLU A 81 13.15 0.95 -4.20
CA GLU A 81 14.45 1.11 -4.85
C GLU A 81 14.84 -0.12 -5.70
N ARG A 82 14.44 -1.32 -5.25
CA ARG A 82 14.76 -2.58 -5.92
C ARG A 82 13.84 -2.85 -7.12
N TRP A 83 12.55 -2.62 -6.97
CA TRP A 83 11.53 -3.11 -7.91
C TRP A 83 10.96 -2.03 -8.81
N GLU A 84 11.10 -0.75 -8.49
CA GLU A 84 10.60 0.38 -9.28
C GLU A 84 11.75 1.33 -9.71
N PRO A 85 12.51 0.99 -10.78
CA PRO A 85 13.67 1.77 -11.21
C PRO A 85 13.31 3.11 -11.85
N ARG A 86 12.02 3.38 -12.11
CA ARG A 86 11.54 4.62 -12.75
C ARG A 86 11.40 5.78 -11.77
N ILE A 87 11.51 5.53 -10.47
CA ILE A 87 11.41 6.58 -9.44
C ILE A 87 12.73 6.71 -8.67
N ASP A 88 12.97 7.91 -8.16
CA ASP A 88 13.91 8.18 -7.08
C ASP A 88 13.08 8.37 -5.80
N VAL A 89 13.26 7.48 -4.83
CA VAL A 89 12.58 7.57 -3.52
C VAL A 89 13.27 8.66 -2.70
N GLU A 90 12.56 9.72 -2.37
CA GLU A 90 13.10 10.86 -1.62
C GLU A 90 12.84 10.67 -0.13
N ASP A 91 11.62 10.26 0.23
CA ASP A 91 11.24 10.06 1.62
C ASP A 91 10.19 8.96 1.79
N VAL A 92 10.22 8.28 2.93
CA VAL A 92 9.22 7.30 3.34
C VAL A 92 8.92 7.54 4.81
N LYS A 93 7.73 8.07 5.09
CA LYS A 93 7.26 8.30 6.47
C LYS A 93 6.16 7.32 6.79
N VAL A 94 6.15 6.81 8.02
CA VAL A 94 5.08 5.96 8.52
C VAL A 94 4.55 6.60 9.78
N VAL A 95 3.25 6.82 9.85
CA VAL A 95 2.58 7.46 10.98
C VAL A 95 1.39 6.63 11.42
N PHE A 96 1.24 6.39 12.72
CA PHE A 96 0.03 5.79 13.26
C PHE A 96 -1.14 6.77 13.13
N ASP A 97 -2.31 6.27 12.76
CA ASP A 97 -3.54 7.04 12.78
C ASP A 97 -3.95 7.28 14.24
N ARG A 98 -4.23 8.54 14.56
CA ARG A 98 -4.67 8.96 15.90
C ARG A 98 -6.14 8.65 16.17
N GLY A 99 -6.94 8.47 15.12
CA GLY A 99 -8.36 8.14 15.19
C GLY A 99 -8.64 6.64 15.13
N ASP A 100 -7.73 5.87 14.53
CA ASP A 100 -7.80 4.41 14.46
C ASP A 100 -6.43 3.82 14.83
N LEU A 101 -6.30 3.41 16.08
CA LEU A 101 -5.08 2.77 16.60
C LEU A 101 -4.76 1.46 15.86
N GLY A 102 -5.67 0.92 15.05
CA GLY A 102 -5.44 -0.23 14.20
C GLY A 102 -4.87 0.10 12.82
N THR A 103 -4.51 1.35 12.52
CA THR A 103 -4.09 1.77 11.17
C THR A 103 -2.83 2.64 11.20
N ALA A 104 -1.88 2.35 10.31
CA ALA A 104 -0.70 3.14 10.00
C ALA A 104 -0.79 3.66 8.55
N HIS A 105 -0.45 4.93 8.35
CA HIS A 105 -0.33 5.53 7.03
C HIS A 105 1.14 5.60 6.62
N ILE A 106 1.42 5.21 5.39
CA ILE A 106 2.76 5.24 4.78
C ILE A 106 2.75 6.31 3.71
N ASP A 107 3.44 7.41 3.95
CA ASP A 107 3.65 8.48 2.99
C ASP A 107 4.96 8.24 2.23
N VAL A 108 4.86 8.03 0.92
CA VAL A 108 6.00 7.84 0.03
C VAL A 108 6.18 9.09 -0.83
N GLY A 109 7.21 9.87 -0.53
CA GLY A 109 7.70 10.98 -1.36
C GLY A 109 8.67 10.46 -2.42
N TYR A 110 8.37 10.68 -3.69
CA TYR A 110 9.20 10.23 -4.79
C TYR A 110 9.21 11.21 -5.97
N ARG A 111 10.27 11.14 -6.76
CA ARG A 111 10.43 11.87 -8.01
C ARG A 111 10.56 10.90 -9.17
N VAL A 112 9.83 11.14 -10.26
CA VAL A 112 9.91 10.28 -11.45
C VAL A 112 11.18 10.57 -12.23
N ARG A 113 11.98 9.56 -12.56
CA ARG A 113 13.18 9.73 -13.38
C ARG A 113 12.80 10.16 -14.79
N GLY A 114 13.38 11.26 -15.26
CA GLY A 114 13.09 11.84 -16.58
C GLY A 114 12.00 12.91 -16.60
N TYR A 115 11.28 13.12 -15.48
CA TYR A 115 10.33 14.21 -15.29
C TYR A 115 10.65 14.93 -13.98
N ASN A 116 10.87 16.25 -14.02
CA ASN A 116 11.16 17.02 -12.79
C ASN A 116 9.85 17.40 -12.08
N ASP A 117 9.19 16.42 -11.46
CA ASP A 117 7.93 16.59 -10.73
C ASP A 117 7.97 15.79 -9.41
N GLU A 118 7.82 16.48 -8.28
CA GLU A 118 7.84 15.92 -6.91
C GLU A 118 6.45 15.42 -6.54
N ARG A 119 6.31 14.17 -6.09
CA ARG A 119 4.99 13.56 -5.77
C ARG A 119 4.97 12.80 -4.45
N ASN A 120 3.77 12.68 -3.87
CA ASN A 120 3.51 11.96 -2.62
C ASN A 120 2.36 10.95 -2.80
N LEU A 121 2.55 9.71 -2.36
CA LEU A 121 1.52 8.65 -2.33
C LEU A 121 1.33 8.17 -0.88
N VAL A 122 0.07 8.15 -0.41
CA VAL A 122 -0.29 7.70 0.95
C VAL A 122 -0.91 6.31 0.89
N PHE A 123 -0.32 5.33 1.58
CA PHE A 123 -0.80 3.95 1.64
C PHE A 123 -1.28 3.58 3.07
N PRO A 124 -2.56 3.19 3.27
CA PRO A 124 -3.06 2.73 4.57
C PRO A 124 -2.69 1.26 4.82
N PHE A 125 -2.17 0.96 6.01
CA PHE A 125 -1.75 -0.37 6.46
C PHE A 125 -2.27 -0.65 7.88
N TYR A 126 -3.04 -1.71 8.06
CA TYR A 126 -3.63 -2.04 9.36
C TYR A 126 -2.62 -2.74 10.28
N VAL A 127 -2.61 -2.43 11.58
CA VAL A 127 -1.73 -3.00 12.61
C VAL A 127 -2.53 -3.40 13.84
N ILE A 128 -1.96 -4.21 14.73
CA ILE A 128 -2.61 -4.55 15.99
C ILE A 128 -2.34 -3.48 17.03
N PRO A 129 -3.40 -2.88 17.62
CA PRO A 129 -3.23 -1.93 18.71
C PRO A 129 -2.70 -2.63 19.97
N GLU A 130 -1.75 -1.99 20.66
CA GLU A 130 -1.35 -2.37 22.01
C GLU A 130 -2.56 -2.13 22.94
N GLU A 131 -2.92 -3.16 23.72
CA GLU A 131 -4.17 -3.19 24.48
C GLU A 131 -4.16 -2.13 25.60
N ALA A 132 -4.55 -0.91 25.26
CA ALA A 132 -4.76 0.19 26.19
C ALA A 132 -5.98 1.08 25.84
N ASP A 133 -6.63 0.90 24.68
CA ASP A 133 -7.79 1.70 24.27
C ASP A 133 -8.82 0.87 23.48
N ALA A 134 -9.36 -0.18 24.12
CA ALA A 134 -10.57 -0.83 23.60
C ALA A 134 -11.76 0.12 23.78
N PRO A 135 -12.48 0.54 22.72
CA PRO A 135 -13.73 1.26 22.88
C PRO A 135 -14.74 0.36 23.65
N PRO A 136 -15.55 0.92 24.56
CA PRO A 136 -16.50 0.13 25.33
C PRO A 136 -17.40 -0.64 24.37
N SER A 137 -17.41 -1.96 24.55
CA SER A 137 -18.16 -2.95 23.79
C SER A 137 -19.47 -2.40 23.24
N ALA A 138 -19.56 -2.23 21.92
CA ALA A 138 -20.84 -2.02 21.26
C ALA A 138 -21.73 -3.22 21.57
N GLU A 139 -22.83 -2.97 22.27
CA GLU A 139 -23.89 -3.94 22.54
C GLU A 139 -24.27 -4.62 21.22
N LEU A 140 -23.99 -5.91 21.10
CA LEU A 140 -24.53 -6.72 20.02
C LEU A 140 -26.06 -6.72 20.18
N PRO A 141 -26.84 -6.33 19.16
CA PRO A 141 -28.29 -6.40 19.25
C PRO A 141 -28.70 -7.87 19.45
N PRO A 142 -29.74 -8.15 20.27
CA PRO A 142 -30.14 -9.51 20.57
C PRO A 142 -30.53 -10.25 19.29
N MET A 143 -29.81 -11.33 19.01
CA MET A 143 -30.12 -12.29 17.95
C MET A 143 -31.55 -12.81 18.13
N TYR A 144 -32.42 -12.54 17.16
CA TYR A 144 -33.75 -13.15 17.08
C TYR A 144 -33.60 -14.66 16.93
N LEU A 145 -33.91 -15.42 17.98
CA LEU A 145 -34.28 -16.83 17.86
C LEU A 145 -35.66 -16.87 17.19
N THR A 146 -35.69 -17.13 15.89
CA THR A 146 -36.92 -17.54 15.21
C THR A 146 -37.22 -18.99 15.60
N ASN A 147 -38.07 -19.19 16.61
CA ASN A 147 -38.72 -20.47 16.81
C ASN A 147 -39.78 -20.65 15.72
N GLY A 148 -39.50 -21.55 14.78
CA GLY A 148 -40.46 -22.04 13.80
C GLY A 148 -40.86 -23.48 14.12
N ALA A 149 -42.17 -23.65 14.31
CA ALA A 149 -43.00 -24.86 14.24
C ALA A 149 -42.74 -26.00 15.24
#